data_AF-A0A350YW01-F1
#
_entry.id   AF-A0A350YW01-F1
#
_cell.length_a   1.000
_cell.length_b   1.000
_cell.length_c   1.000
_cell.angle_alpha   90.00
_cell.angle_beta   90.00
_cell.angle_gamma   90.00
#
_symmetry.space_group_name_H-M   'P 1'
#
loop_
_entity.id
_entity.type
_entity.pdbx_description
1 polymer ?
#
loop_
_entity_poly.entity_id
_entity_poly.type
_entity_poly.pdbx_seq_one_letter_code
_entity_poly.pdbx_strand_id
1 'polypeptide(L)'
;MWSQSQNPTEVKINPKTSYQTMAGFGASLAFYEGWLTAHPNKSQIYDAIFGELSLDILRVRNAYDYDATMISKVKEFSNAAQNRLGKPIDILVSSWGPPAYLKSNNDAKNGGTLKYSVADG
;
A
#
# COMPACT_ATOMS: atom_id res chain seq x y z
N MET A 1 29.32 19.07 -42.93
CA MET A 1 28.89 18.74 -41.55
C MET A 1 27.92 19.82 -41.11
N TRP A 2 26.65 19.47 -40.89
CA TRP A 2 25.65 20.40 -40.34
C TRP A 2 25.60 20.19 -38.83
N SER A 3 26.12 21.13 -38.05
CA SER A 3 26.00 21.11 -36.59
C SER A 3 24.67 21.79 -36.21
N GLN A 4 23.68 21.00 -35.79
CA GLN A 4 22.52 21.55 -35.11
C GLN A 4 22.92 21.89 -33.67
N SER A 5 22.97 23.20 -33.37
CA SER A 5 23.07 23.70 -32.00
C SER A 5 21.76 23.37 -31.27
N GLN A 6 21.71 22.22 -30.60
CA GLN A 6 20.65 21.91 -29.66
C GLN A 6 20.85 22.79 -28.42
N ASN A 7 19.99 23.79 -28.22
CA ASN A 7 19.97 24.54 -26.96
C ASN A 7 19.44 23.58 -25.88
N PRO A 8 20.24 23.22 -24.86
CA PRO A 8 19.77 22.33 -23.83
C PRO A 8 18.61 22.98 -23.07
N THR A 9 17.56 22.21 -22.81
CA THR A 9 16.49 22.63 -21.90
C THR A 9 17.05 22.69 -20.48
N GLU A 10 16.97 23.85 -19.84
CA GLU A 10 17.47 24.08 -18.48
C GLU A 10 16.37 23.88 -17.43
N VAL A 11 16.65 23.13 -16.37
CA VAL A 11 15.78 22.99 -15.19
C VAL A 11 16.45 23.66 -14.00
N LYS A 12 15.76 24.61 -13.36
CA LYS A 12 16.27 25.36 -12.20
C LYS A 12 15.61 24.88 -10.91
N ILE A 13 16.44 24.52 -9.92
CA ILE A 13 16.00 24.08 -8.59
C ILE A 13 16.42 25.14 -7.56
N ASN A 14 15.47 25.63 -6.76
CA ASN A 14 15.74 26.56 -5.66
C ASN A 14 15.54 25.87 -4.29
N PRO A 15 16.60 25.44 -3.60
CA PRO A 15 16.48 24.74 -2.32
C PRO A 15 16.02 25.63 -1.15
N LYS A 16 15.92 26.96 -1.34
CA LYS A 16 15.37 27.88 -0.34
C LYS A 16 13.84 27.91 -0.35
N THR A 17 13.20 27.34 -1.36
CA THR A 17 11.75 27.21 -1.45
C THR A 17 11.36 25.78 -1.10
N SER A 18 10.66 25.61 0.01
CA SER A 18 10.10 24.32 0.44
C SER A 18 8.59 24.28 0.26
N TYR A 19 8.05 23.07 0.13
CA TYR A 19 6.61 22.79 0.07
C TYR A 19 6.28 21.72 1.11
N GLN A 20 5.44 20.74 0.77
CA GLN A 20 5.10 19.63 1.65
C GLN A 20 6.31 18.70 1.89
N THR A 21 6.37 18.15 3.10
CA THR A 21 7.22 16.97 3.39
C THR A 21 6.52 15.74 2.84
N MET A 22 7.25 14.95 2.03
CA MET A 22 6.74 13.68 1.54
C MET A 22 6.81 12.63 2.65
N ALA A 23 5.71 11.93 2.92
CA ALA A 23 5.67 10.88 3.93
C ALA A 23 6.50 9.65 3.54
N GLY A 24 6.46 9.25 2.26
CA GLY A 24 7.17 8.07 1.76
C GLY A 24 6.61 7.57 0.44
N PHE A 25 7.06 6.39 0.03
CA PHE A 25 6.59 5.69 -1.16
C PHE A 25 6.30 4.22 -0.83
N GLY A 26 5.32 3.63 -1.50
CA GLY A 26 4.79 2.35 -1.04
C GLY A 26 4.13 1.49 -2.09
N ALA A 27 3.66 0.33 -1.62
CA ALA A 27 2.92 -0.65 -2.41
C ALA A 27 1.72 -1.20 -1.62
N SER A 28 0.83 -1.92 -2.31
CA SER A 28 -0.38 -2.49 -1.70
C SER A 28 -0.35 -4.01 -1.64
N LEU A 29 -0.74 -4.56 -0.49
CA LEU A 29 -1.25 -5.92 -0.36
C LEU A 29 -2.75 -5.92 -0.65
N ALA A 30 -3.08 -5.86 -1.95
CA ALA A 30 -4.45 -5.74 -2.42
C ALA A 30 -5.12 -7.12 -2.60
N PHE A 31 -4.41 -8.06 -3.21
CA PHE A 31 -4.84 -9.44 -3.45
C PHE A 31 -3.61 -10.35 -3.54
N TYR A 32 -3.83 -11.67 -3.40
CA TYR A 32 -2.82 -12.70 -3.61
C TYR A 32 -1.55 -12.51 -2.78
N GLU A 33 -1.69 -11.98 -1.57
CA GLU A 33 -0.57 -11.69 -0.67
C GLU A 33 0.24 -12.96 -0.35
N GLY A 34 -0.43 -14.12 -0.40
CA GLY A 34 0.19 -15.43 -0.23
C GLY A 34 1.13 -15.87 -1.36
N TRP A 35 1.03 -15.31 -2.57
CA TRP A 35 1.89 -15.70 -3.68
C TRP A 35 3.34 -15.31 -3.45
N LEU A 36 3.56 -14.10 -2.93
CA LEU A 36 4.91 -13.63 -2.64
C LEU A 36 5.47 -14.35 -1.40
N THR A 37 4.67 -14.53 -0.33
CA THR A 37 5.16 -15.21 0.90
C THR A 37 5.47 -16.69 0.69
N ALA A 38 4.84 -17.32 -0.31
CA ALA A 38 5.12 -18.69 -0.75
C ALA A 38 6.20 -18.79 -1.85
N HIS A 39 6.65 -17.66 -2.42
CA HIS A 39 7.56 -17.67 -3.55
C HIS A 39 8.96 -18.20 -3.14
N PRO A 40 9.61 -19.08 -3.93
CA PRO A 40 10.92 -19.63 -3.58
C PRO A 40 12.00 -18.55 -3.44
N ASN A 41 11.88 -17.46 -4.20
CA ASN A 41 12.82 -16.32 -4.17
C ASN A 41 12.29 -15.13 -3.34
N LYS A 42 11.43 -15.37 -2.34
CA LYS A 42 10.81 -14.27 -1.59
C LYS A 42 11.81 -13.33 -0.92
N SER A 43 12.96 -13.85 -0.46
CA SER A 43 13.98 -13.03 0.18
C SER A 43 14.55 -12.00 -0.79
N GLN A 44 14.90 -12.41 -1.99
CA GLN A 44 15.44 -11.54 -3.04
C GLN A 44 14.41 -10.51 -3.49
N ILE A 45 13.14 -10.91 -3.56
CA ILE A 45 12.04 -9.97 -3.84
C ILE A 45 11.91 -8.94 -2.72
N TYR A 46 12.03 -9.34 -1.45
CA TYR A 46 12.04 -8.40 -0.32
C TYR A 46 13.28 -7.49 -0.33
N ASP A 47 14.45 -7.99 -0.75
CA ASP A 47 15.65 -7.17 -0.91
C ASP A 47 15.43 -6.09 -1.98
N ALA A 48 14.87 -6.45 -3.13
CA ALA A 48 14.53 -5.48 -4.17
C ALA A 48 13.50 -4.45 -3.70
N ILE A 49 12.42 -4.88 -3.04
CA ILE A 49 11.32 -3.99 -2.63
C ILE A 49 11.74 -3.05 -1.49
N PHE A 50 12.37 -3.58 -0.44
CA PHE A 50 12.62 -2.83 0.80
C PHE A 50 14.07 -2.39 0.95
N GLY A 51 15.04 -3.12 0.39
CA GLY A 51 16.45 -2.75 0.45
C GLY A 51 16.86 -1.79 -0.67
N GLU A 52 16.50 -2.11 -1.91
CA GLU A 52 16.91 -1.33 -3.08
C GLU A 52 15.93 -0.18 -3.37
N LEU A 53 14.66 -0.49 -3.58
CA LEU A 53 13.62 0.51 -3.85
C LEU A 53 13.23 1.32 -2.61
N SER A 54 13.60 0.85 -1.42
CA SER A 54 13.35 1.53 -0.14
C SER A 54 11.88 1.88 0.11
N LEU A 55 10.94 1.05 -0.34
CA LEU A 55 9.51 1.29 -0.11
C LEU A 55 9.19 1.24 1.38
N ASP A 56 8.63 2.31 1.93
CA ASP A 56 8.42 2.51 3.35
C ASP A 56 6.97 2.83 3.75
N ILE A 57 6.04 2.61 2.82
CA ILE A 57 4.60 2.59 3.10
C ILE A 57 3.99 1.26 2.60
N LEU A 58 3.29 0.54 3.48
CA LEU A 58 2.54 -0.65 3.15
C LEU A 58 1.03 -0.40 3.27
N ARG A 59 0.34 -0.34 2.13
CA ARG A 59 -1.13 -0.30 2.13
C ARG A 59 -1.69 -1.71 2.22
N VAL A 60 -2.64 -1.95 3.13
CA VAL A 60 -3.27 -3.25 3.34
C VAL A 60 -4.79 -3.15 3.32
N ARG A 61 -5.46 -4.21 2.84
CA ARG A 61 -6.91 -4.32 2.97
C ARG A 61 -7.32 -4.71 4.39
N ASN A 62 -8.35 -4.06 4.92
CA ASN A 62 -9.04 -4.54 6.11
C ASN A 62 -9.85 -5.79 5.74
N ALA A 63 -9.42 -6.94 6.23
CA ALA A 63 -10.05 -8.23 5.95
C ALA A 63 -10.84 -8.80 7.14
N TYR A 64 -11.26 -7.93 8.05
CA TYR A 64 -12.08 -8.30 9.21
C TYR A 64 -13.28 -9.15 8.78
N ASP A 65 -13.43 -10.29 9.45
CA ASP A 65 -14.53 -11.24 9.29
C ASP A 65 -14.64 -11.98 7.94
N TYR A 66 -13.63 -11.90 7.06
CA TYR A 66 -13.59 -12.72 5.84
C TYR A 66 -12.21 -13.21 5.39
N ASP A 67 -11.10 -12.77 5.98
CA ASP A 67 -9.79 -13.44 5.86
C ASP A 67 -8.96 -13.29 7.16
N ALA A 68 -9.06 -14.30 8.02
CA ALA A 68 -8.32 -14.35 9.29
C ALA A 68 -6.79 -14.45 9.11
N THR A 69 -6.31 -14.84 7.91
CA THR A 69 -4.87 -14.97 7.63
C THR A 69 -4.24 -13.63 7.23
N MET A 70 -5.02 -12.57 7.00
CA MET A 70 -4.49 -11.29 6.54
C MET A 70 -3.48 -10.70 7.54
N ILE A 71 -3.76 -10.76 8.84
CA ILE A 71 -2.87 -10.20 9.87
C ILE A 71 -1.50 -10.88 9.88
N SER A 72 -1.44 -12.21 9.76
CA SER A 72 -0.16 -12.92 9.72
C SER A 72 0.65 -12.60 8.46
N LYS A 73 -0.02 -12.45 7.31
CA LYS A 73 0.61 -11.99 6.07
C LYS A 73 1.17 -10.58 6.24
N VAL A 74 0.37 -9.61 6.72
CA VAL A 74 0.85 -8.23 6.95
C VAL A 74 2.07 -8.22 7.89
N LYS A 75 2.06 -9.04 8.94
CA LYS A 75 3.19 -9.16 9.87
C LYS A 75 4.47 -9.65 9.18
N GLU A 76 4.40 -10.61 8.27
CA GLU A 76 5.57 -11.08 7.51
C GLU A 76 6.19 -9.93 6.68
N PHE A 77 5.38 -9.21 5.92
CA PHE A 77 5.85 -8.07 5.13
C PHE A 77 6.41 -6.94 6.00
N SER A 78 5.72 -6.61 7.09
CA SER A 78 6.16 -5.57 8.03
C SER A 78 7.51 -5.92 8.66
N ASN A 79 7.73 -7.17 9.06
CA ASN A 79 9.03 -7.62 9.58
C ASN A 79 10.11 -7.60 8.49
N ALA A 80 9.79 -8.06 7.28
CA ALA A 80 10.74 -8.06 6.16
C ALA A 80 11.21 -6.65 5.78
N ALA A 81 10.30 -5.67 5.81
CA ALA A 81 10.59 -4.27 5.57
C ALA A 81 11.46 -3.67 6.68
N GLN A 82 11.05 -3.82 7.95
CA GLN A 82 11.77 -3.25 9.09
C GLN A 82 13.21 -3.75 9.18
N ASN A 83 13.43 -5.03 8.92
CA ASN A 83 14.77 -5.62 8.92
C ASN A 83 15.70 -5.03 7.84
N ARG A 84 15.16 -4.55 6.71
CA ARG A 84 15.93 -4.01 5.59
C ARG A 84 16.08 -2.50 5.63
N LEU A 85 15.03 -1.81 6.08
CA LEU A 85 15.00 -0.35 6.18
C LEU A 85 15.67 0.15 7.47
N GLY A 86 15.79 -0.68 8.50
CA GLY A 86 16.32 -0.29 9.81
C GLY A 86 15.39 0.64 10.60
N LYS A 87 14.13 0.78 10.18
CA LYS A 87 13.09 1.61 10.81
C LYS A 87 11.71 0.94 10.70
N PRO A 88 10.75 1.28 11.58
CA PRO A 88 9.33 0.95 11.38
C PRO A 88 8.83 1.41 10.00
N ILE A 89 7.95 0.60 9.41
CA ILE A 89 7.24 0.94 8.16
C ILE A 89 5.87 1.54 8.48
N ASP A 90 5.45 2.54 7.71
CA ASP A 90 4.09 3.09 7.83
C ASP A 90 3.07 2.13 7.20
N ILE A 91 1.95 1.90 7.89
CA ILE A 91 0.88 1.01 7.42
C ILE A 91 -0.40 1.81 7.20
N LEU A 92 -0.89 1.79 5.96
CA LEU A 92 -2.18 2.37 5.59
C LEU A 92 -3.23 1.27 5.46
N VAL A 93 -4.30 1.32 6.25
CA VAL A 93 -5.39 0.34 6.18
C VAL A 93 -6.60 0.93 5.46
N SER A 94 -7.17 0.19 4.51
CA SER A 94 -8.42 0.58 3.83
C SER A 94 -9.32 -0.63 3.60
N SER A 95 -10.64 -0.42 3.59
CA SER A 95 -11.61 -1.49 3.33
C SER A 95 -12.20 -1.38 1.93
N TRP A 96 -12.48 -2.51 1.30
CA TRP A 96 -13.29 -2.57 0.07
C TRP A 96 -14.78 -2.48 0.40
N GLY A 97 -15.16 -2.98 1.57
CA GLY A 97 -16.52 -3.01 2.07
C GLY A 97 -16.59 -3.86 3.34
N PRO A 98 -17.62 -3.64 4.17
CA PRO A 98 -17.86 -4.47 5.35
C PRO A 98 -18.43 -5.85 4.96
N PRO A 99 -18.48 -6.82 5.89
CA PRO A 99 -19.21 -8.07 5.72
C PRO A 99 -20.66 -7.89 5.28
N ALA A 100 -21.21 -8.89 4.57
CA ALA A 100 -22.56 -8.85 4.00
C ALA A 100 -23.65 -8.47 5.03
N TYR A 101 -23.58 -9.01 6.24
CA TYR A 101 -24.57 -8.78 7.29
C TYR A 101 -24.63 -7.33 7.79
N LEU A 102 -23.62 -6.50 7.51
CA LEU A 102 -23.60 -5.06 7.81
C LEU A 102 -24.12 -4.19 6.66
N LYS A 103 -24.50 -4.78 5.52
CA LYS A 103 -24.89 -4.04 4.30
C LYS A 103 -26.39 -4.10 4.05
N SER A 104 -26.94 -3.03 3.48
CA SER A 104 -28.37 -2.88 3.17
C SER A 104 -28.92 -3.94 2.20
N ASN A 105 -28.06 -4.52 1.38
CA ASN A 105 -28.39 -5.56 0.40
C ASN A 105 -27.99 -6.99 0.84
N ASN A 106 -27.45 -7.16 2.05
CA ASN A 106 -26.91 -8.44 2.53
C ASN A 106 -25.91 -9.11 1.56
N ASP A 107 -25.12 -8.33 0.83
CA ASP A 107 -24.18 -8.81 -0.19
C ASP A 107 -22.83 -8.08 -0.07
N ALA A 108 -21.75 -8.83 0.14
CA ALA A 108 -20.41 -8.27 0.29
C ALA A 108 -19.80 -7.71 -1.02
N LYS A 109 -20.20 -8.23 -2.19
CA LYS A 109 -19.52 -8.00 -3.48
C LYS A 109 -20.20 -6.97 -4.37
N ASN A 110 -21.53 -6.83 -4.28
CA ASN A 110 -22.31 -6.06 -5.27
C ASN A 110 -22.79 -4.70 -4.75
N GLY A 111 -21.89 -3.87 -4.22
CA GLY A 111 -22.23 -2.52 -3.73
C GLY A 111 -23.12 -2.55 -2.48
N GLY A 112 -24.04 -1.60 -2.34
CA GLY A 112 -24.82 -1.41 -1.10
C GLY A 112 -24.13 -0.50 -0.09
N THR A 113 -24.88 -0.07 0.91
CA THR A 113 -24.44 0.86 1.95
C THR A 113 -24.46 0.19 3.32
N LEU A 114 -23.85 0.80 4.33
CA LEU A 114 -24.01 0.35 5.70
C LEU A 114 -25.49 0.34 6.09
N LYS A 115 -25.93 -0.72 6.77
CA LYS A 115 -27.23 -0.73 7.43
C LYS A 115 -27.30 0.44 8.39
N TYR A 116 -28.41 1.17 8.34
CA TYR A 116 -28.74 2.19 9.31
C TYR A 116 -30.17 1.95 9.77
N SER A 117 -30.44 2.21 11.04
CA SER A 117 -31.78 2.36 11.58
C SER A 117 -31.96 3.82 11.93
N VAL A 118 -32.95 4.48 11.36
CA VAL A 118 -33.47 5.72 11.94
C VAL A 118 -34.43 5.31 13.05
N ALA A 119 -34.16 5.75 14.27
CA ALA A 119 -35.21 5.77 15.29
C ALA A 119 -36.12 6.94 14.89
N ASP A 120 -37.37 6.64 14.52
CA ASP A 120 -38.37 7.69 14.40
C ASP A 120 -38.47 8.39 15.78
N GLY A 121 -38.23 9.71 15.76
CA GLY A 121 -38.27 10.55 16.96
C GLY A 121 -39.67 10.73 17.53
#